data_AF-W7UB64-F1
#
_entry.id   AF-W7UB64-F1
#
_cell.length_a   1.000
_cell.length_b   1.000
_cell.length_c   1.000
_cell.angle_alpha   90.00
_cell.angle_beta   90.00
_cell.angle_gamma   90.00
#
_symmetry.space_group_name_H-M   'P 1'
#
loop_
_entity.id
_entity.type
_entity.pdbx_description
1 polymer ?
#
loop_
_entity_poly.entity_id
_entity_poly.type
_entity_poly.pdbx_seq_one_letter_code
_entity_poly.pdbx_strand_id
1 'polypeptide(L)'
;MTGIPSAITINTTGNSSSLPHVGVPHLSHAGSSNANLLTDEQLFRTDEDIIEYLLFRGFTKSMAVFEVDRREDRLKAFDVDKLLAHINGLVRSYDIQGLLRLWEFLDRRLFSHLDVHHARELYKMKVSLLRYYVVYAIQSNRRDKAIEFLANYTLQSASSSSSSTSPASSPSSSTTPFPPQILTETDAAWRQWFVLPHLPEPSRDPQFHVFFSSSWADAFRVSFRNVLTVIFYSLPVPKLLSMPAYDEGGWQIGI
;
A
#
# COMPACT_ATOMS: atom_id res chain seq x y z
N MET A 1 18.23 -79.11 -35.56
CA MET A 1 19.12 -77.98 -35.24
C MET A 1 18.51 -77.27 -34.03
N THR A 2 18.90 -77.58 -32.80
CA THR A 2 20.11 -77.07 -32.08
C THR A 2 20.09 -75.55 -31.94
N GLY A 3 20.00 -74.94 -30.74
CA GLY A 3 19.83 -75.50 -29.38
C GLY A 3 19.81 -74.38 -28.32
N ILE A 4 19.32 -74.66 -27.11
CA ILE A 4 19.39 -73.78 -25.92
C ILE A 4 20.80 -73.92 -25.28
N PRO A 5 21.41 -72.86 -24.71
CA PRO A 5 21.38 -72.55 -23.25
C PRO A 5 21.24 -71.02 -22.98
N SER A 6 21.11 -70.45 -21.77
CA SER A 6 20.81 -70.85 -20.38
C SER A 6 20.16 -69.60 -19.70
N ALA A 7 19.28 -69.63 -18.71
CA ALA A 7 19.14 -70.36 -17.43
C ALA A 7 19.87 -69.72 -16.21
N ILE A 8 19.05 -69.05 -15.37
CA ILE A 8 19.08 -69.05 -13.89
C ILE A 8 20.29 -68.39 -13.17
N THR A 9 20.02 -67.41 -12.29
CA THR A 9 20.27 -67.50 -10.82
C THR A 9 19.74 -66.27 -10.07
N ILE A 10 19.04 -66.52 -8.97
CA ILE A 10 18.59 -65.52 -7.97
C ILE A 10 19.78 -65.18 -7.07
N ASN A 11 19.94 -63.92 -6.65
CA ASN A 11 20.67 -63.63 -5.41
C ASN A 11 20.09 -62.44 -4.65
N THR A 12 19.42 -62.75 -3.54
CA THR A 12 19.26 -61.84 -2.41
C THR A 12 20.53 -61.90 -1.58
N THR A 13 21.27 -60.80 -1.50
CA THR A 13 22.23 -60.56 -0.42
C THR A 13 22.38 -59.05 -0.26
N GLY A 14 22.08 -58.54 0.93
CA GLY A 14 22.40 -57.15 1.26
C GLY A 14 23.90 -57.00 1.48
N ASN A 15 24.47 -55.88 1.06
CA ASN A 15 25.66 -55.36 1.72
C ASN A 15 25.59 -53.84 1.86
N SER A 16 25.86 -53.39 3.07
CA SER A 16 25.86 -52.00 3.48
C SER A 16 27.15 -51.31 3.04
N SER A 17 27.08 -50.39 2.08
CA SER A 17 28.20 -49.48 1.82
C SER A 17 27.79 -48.22 1.06
N SER A 18 27.69 -47.12 1.80
CA SER A 18 28.15 -45.78 1.40
C SER A 18 27.65 -45.22 0.06
N LEU A 19 26.42 -44.68 0.05
CA LEU A 19 26.13 -43.56 -0.84
C LEU A 19 26.94 -42.32 -0.38
N PRO A 20 27.51 -41.52 -1.30
CA PRO A 20 28.21 -40.31 -0.91
C PRO A 20 27.21 -39.33 -0.30
N HIS A 21 27.51 -38.87 0.92
CA HIS A 21 26.78 -37.81 1.59
C HIS A 21 26.97 -36.51 0.79
N VAL A 22 26.10 -36.28 -0.20
CA VAL A 22 25.95 -34.96 -0.83
C VAL A 22 25.63 -34.00 0.31
N GLY A 23 26.61 -33.14 0.61
CA GLY A 23 26.52 -32.22 1.74
C GLY A 23 25.32 -31.32 1.55
N VAL A 24 24.24 -31.62 2.27
CA VAL A 24 23.23 -30.62 2.59
C VAL A 24 24.01 -29.51 3.29
N PRO A 25 24.10 -28.29 2.73
CA PRO A 25 24.69 -27.19 3.48
C PRO A 25 23.81 -27.02 4.71
N HIS A 26 24.36 -27.35 5.87
CA HIS A 26 23.72 -27.08 7.15
C HIS A 26 23.50 -25.57 7.22
N LEU A 27 22.26 -25.13 7.01
CA LEU A 27 21.85 -23.74 7.15
C LEU A 27 21.87 -23.35 8.63
N SER A 28 23.07 -23.32 9.21
CA SER A 28 23.40 -22.44 10.33
C SER A 28 23.42 -21.01 9.83
N HIS A 29 22.26 -20.50 9.43
CA HIS A 29 22.04 -19.06 9.41
C HIS A 29 21.98 -18.61 10.86
N ALA A 30 23.15 -18.22 11.37
CA ALA A 30 23.24 -17.16 12.37
C ALA A 30 22.25 -16.05 11.99
N GLY A 31 21.57 -15.49 12.99
CA GLY A 31 20.41 -14.64 12.81
C GLY A 31 20.64 -13.50 11.81
N SER A 32 20.24 -13.73 10.56
CA SER A 32 20.05 -12.69 9.58
C SER A 32 18.71 -12.03 9.90
N SER A 33 18.69 -11.27 10.99
CA SER A 33 17.57 -10.41 11.38
C SER A 33 17.12 -9.63 10.14
N ASN A 34 15.83 -9.70 9.82
CA ASN A 34 15.27 -9.12 8.60
C ASN A 34 15.43 -7.59 8.61
N ALA A 35 16.56 -7.10 8.10
CA ALA A 35 17.21 -5.88 8.59
C ALA A 35 16.48 -4.55 8.32
N ASN A 36 15.40 -4.59 7.54
CA ASN A 36 14.66 -3.39 7.11
C ASN A 36 13.19 -3.38 7.57
N LEU A 37 12.71 -4.35 8.36
CA LEU A 37 11.43 -4.21 9.06
C LEU A 37 11.74 -3.72 10.48
N LEU A 38 11.59 -2.41 10.71
CA LEU A 38 11.60 -1.86 12.06
C LEU A 38 10.52 -2.57 12.87
N THR A 39 10.85 -3.08 14.06
CA THR A 39 9.82 -3.64 14.94
C THR A 39 9.08 -2.54 15.69
N ASP A 40 7.78 -2.75 15.97
CA ASP A 40 7.00 -1.87 16.87
C ASP A 40 7.76 -1.61 18.19
N GLU A 41 8.47 -2.62 18.69
CA GLU A 41 9.32 -2.57 19.89
C GLU A 41 10.54 -1.65 19.75
N GLN A 42 11.20 -1.63 18.59
CA GLN A 42 12.32 -0.70 18.32
C GLN A 42 11.85 0.75 18.26
N LEU A 43 10.70 1.01 17.62
CA LEU A 43 10.09 2.36 17.65
C LEU A 43 9.73 2.75 19.07
N PHE A 44 8.97 1.89 19.77
CA PHE A 44 8.52 2.17 21.13
C PHE A 44 9.70 2.49 22.07
N ARG A 45 10.75 1.67 22.06
CA ARG A 45 11.96 1.92 22.85
C ARG A 45 12.60 3.25 22.47
N THR A 46 12.78 3.53 21.18
CA THR A 46 13.43 4.79 20.73
C THR A 46 12.61 6.02 21.12
N ASP A 47 11.28 5.92 21.11
CA ASP A 47 10.40 6.99 21.55
C ASP A 47 10.51 7.25 23.06
N GLU A 48 10.63 6.20 23.88
CA GLU A 48 10.87 6.34 25.33
C GLU A 48 12.26 6.94 25.61
N ASP A 49 13.32 6.47 24.92
CA ASP A 49 14.68 7.04 25.01
C ASP A 49 14.68 8.56 24.66
N ILE A 50 13.85 8.98 23.68
CA ILE A 50 13.66 10.40 23.33
C ILE A 50 12.92 11.17 24.43
N ILE A 51 11.86 10.59 25.01
CA ILE A 51 11.09 11.23 26.09
C ILE A 51 11.95 11.43 27.33
N GLU A 52 12.72 10.42 27.74
CA GLU A 52 13.65 10.51 28.86
C GLU A 52 14.68 11.63 28.64
N TYR A 53 15.29 11.70 27.44
CA TYR A 53 16.22 12.77 27.09
C TYR A 53 15.58 14.17 27.18
N LEU A 54 14.37 14.34 26.63
CA LEU A 54 13.65 15.62 26.67
C LEU A 54 13.31 16.02 28.11
N LEU A 55 12.92 15.05 28.96
CA LEU A 55 12.64 15.26 30.38
C LEU A 55 13.90 15.67 31.16
N PHE A 56 14.99 14.92 31.00
CA PHE A 56 16.28 15.19 31.67
C PHE A 56 16.84 16.58 31.34
N ARG A 57 16.65 17.06 30.11
CA ARG A 57 17.06 18.41 29.68
C ARG A 57 16.08 19.51 30.08
N GLY A 58 14.90 19.18 30.62
CA GLY A 58 13.86 20.14 30.99
C GLY A 58 13.04 20.67 29.80
N PHE A 59 13.07 20.01 28.64
CA PHE A 59 12.37 20.41 27.42
C PHE A 59 10.88 19.99 27.43
N THR A 60 10.18 20.25 28.54
CA THR A 60 8.81 19.78 28.80
C THR A 60 7.79 20.20 27.75
N LYS A 61 7.94 21.38 27.14
CA LYS A 61 7.09 21.82 26.02
C LYS A 61 7.27 20.94 24.76
N SER A 62 8.51 20.59 24.42
CA SER A 62 8.82 19.72 23.29
C SER A 62 8.36 18.29 23.55
N MET A 63 8.55 17.80 24.78
CA MET A 63 8.06 16.50 25.23
C MET A 63 6.54 16.37 25.08
N ALA A 64 5.77 17.36 25.55
CA ALA A 64 4.32 17.36 25.43
C ALA A 64 3.82 17.38 23.97
N VAL A 65 4.51 18.07 23.06
CA VAL A 65 4.20 18.04 21.62
C VAL A 65 4.54 16.66 21.03
N PHE A 66 5.71 16.10 21.35
CA PHE A 66 6.12 14.77 20.88
C PHE A 66 5.14 13.67 21.34
N GLU A 67 4.65 13.71 22.58
CA GLU A 67 3.63 12.78 23.08
C GLU A 67 2.26 12.89 22.40
N VAL A 68 1.92 14.07 21.85
CA VAL A 68 0.73 14.24 21.00
C VAL A 68 0.99 13.61 19.64
N ASP A 69 2.07 14.01 18.97
CA ASP A 69 2.44 13.51 17.64
C ASP A 69 2.60 11.97 17.62
N ARG A 70 3.20 11.39 18.67
CA ARG A 70 3.34 9.94 18.86
C ARG A 70 1.99 9.22 18.95
N ARG A 71 1.02 9.77 19.68
CA ARG A 71 -0.35 9.20 19.77
C ARG A 71 -1.14 9.37 18.48
N GLU A 72 -0.87 10.44 17.73
CA GLU A 72 -1.54 10.74 16.46
C GLU A 72 -0.83 10.10 15.24
N ASP A 73 0.16 9.22 15.43
CA ASP A 73 0.92 8.63 14.32
C ASP A 73 -0.01 8.01 13.26
N ARG A 74 0.12 8.58 12.07
CA ARG A 74 -0.66 8.30 10.88
C ARG A 74 -0.06 7.18 10.03
N LEU A 75 1.22 6.86 10.24
CA LEU A 75 1.90 5.71 9.62
C LEU A 75 1.71 4.42 10.41
N LYS A 76 1.17 4.49 11.64
CA LYS A 76 0.86 3.35 12.52
C LYS A 76 2.07 2.45 12.76
N ALA A 77 3.19 3.06 13.13
CA ALA A 77 4.50 2.41 13.31
C ALA A 77 4.99 1.68 12.05
N PHE A 78 4.60 2.16 10.85
CA PHE A 78 4.86 1.51 9.55
C PHE A 78 4.21 0.12 9.40
N ASP A 79 3.19 -0.18 10.22
CA ASP A 79 2.40 -1.40 10.09
C ASP A 79 1.38 -1.27 8.94
N VAL A 80 1.67 -2.02 7.87
CA VAL A 80 0.87 -2.05 6.64
C VAL A 80 -0.54 -2.60 6.90
N ASP A 81 -0.68 -3.56 7.82
CA ASP A 81 -1.97 -4.21 8.11
C ASP A 81 -2.85 -3.31 9.00
N LYS A 82 -2.27 -2.57 9.96
CA LYS A 82 -2.95 -1.48 10.69
C LYS A 82 -3.39 -0.36 9.73
N LEU A 83 -2.54 0.02 8.76
CA LEU A 83 -2.86 1.06 7.77
C LEU A 83 -3.97 0.61 6.80
N LEU A 84 -3.94 -0.64 6.35
CA LEU A 84 -5.03 -1.25 5.58
C LEU A 84 -6.33 -1.35 6.39
N ALA A 85 -6.27 -1.71 7.66
CA ALA A 85 -7.44 -1.71 8.55
C ALA A 85 -8.05 -0.30 8.68
N HIS A 86 -7.21 0.73 8.80
CA HIS A 86 -7.65 2.13 8.83
C HIS A 86 -8.33 2.56 7.52
N ILE A 87 -7.76 2.21 6.36
CA ILE A 87 -8.37 2.45 5.04
C ILE A 87 -9.73 1.76 4.91
N ASN A 88 -9.84 0.48 5.29
CA ASN A 88 -11.12 -0.24 5.29
C ASN A 88 -12.12 0.42 6.26
N GLY A 89 -11.66 0.96 7.39
CA GLY A 89 -12.48 1.73 8.33
C GLY A 89 -13.07 3.01 7.71
N LEU A 90 -12.24 3.82 7.03
CA LEU A 90 -12.66 5.04 6.33
C LEU A 90 -13.65 4.75 5.18
N VAL A 91 -13.45 3.64 4.45
CA VAL A 91 -14.39 3.20 3.42
C VAL A 91 -15.73 2.77 4.03
N ARG A 92 -15.72 2.06 5.17
CA ARG A 92 -16.93 1.63 5.90
C ARG A 92 -17.70 2.80 6.54
N SER A 93 -17.02 3.85 6.97
CA SER A 93 -17.66 5.06 7.54
C SER A 93 -18.14 6.05 6.48
N TYR A 94 -17.85 5.81 5.20
CA TYR A 94 -18.07 6.73 4.08
C TYR A 94 -17.30 8.06 4.21
N ASP A 95 -16.18 8.08 4.94
CA ASP A 95 -15.32 9.27 5.07
C ASP A 95 -14.28 9.34 3.94
N ILE A 96 -14.76 9.77 2.77
CA ILE A 96 -13.91 10.03 1.61
C ILE A 96 -12.89 11.16 1.86
N GLN A 97 -13.19 12.13 2.74
CA GLN A 97 -12.28 13.24 3.04
C GLN A 97 -11.13 12.80 3.94
N GLY A 98 -11.39 11.92 4.91
CA GLY A 98 -10.35 11.19 5.64
C GLY A 98 -9.49 10.34 4.71
N LEU A 99 -10.09 9.63 3.77
CA LEU A 99 -9.36 8.79 2.81
C LEU A 99 -8.45 9.60 1.88
N LEU A 100 -8.93 10.74 1.36
CA LEU A 100 -8.13 11.66 0.55
C LEU A 100 -6.99 12.30 1.35
N ARG A 101 -7.26 12.77 2.58
CA ARG A 101 -6.24 13.32 3.49
C ARG A 101 -5.20 12.28 3.90
N LEU A 102 -5.57 11.00 4.00
CA LEU A 102 -4.65 9.89 4.23
C LEU A 102 -3.77 9.67 2.99
N TRP A 103 -4.36 9.59 1.79
CA TRP A 103 -3.59 9.48 0.56
C TRP A 103 -2.59 10.62 0.44
N GLU A 104 -3.02 11.88 0.54
CA GLU A 104 -2.17 13.08 0.39
C GLU A 104 -1.03 13.15 1.43
N PHE A 105 -1.19 12.50 2.58
CA PHE A 105 -0.14 12.37 3.58
C PHE A 105 0.90 11.31 3.18
N LEU A 106 0.46 10.12 2.75
CA LEU A 106 1.35 9.10 2.18
C LEU A 106 2.07 9.65 0.93
N ASP A 107 1.36 10.42 0.11
CA ASP A 107 1.86 11.07 -1.10
C ASP A 107 3.03 12.01 -0.80
N ARG A 108 2.82 12.95 0.14
CA ARG A 108 3.86 13.91 0.54
C ARG A 108 5.02 13.29 1.31
N ARG A 109 4.76 12.29 2.18
CA ARG A 109 5.76 11.73 3.11
C ARG A 109 6.57 10.57 2.53
N LEU A 110 5.99 9.82 1.60
CA LEU A 110 6.58 8.59 1.06
C LEU A 110 6.69 8.66 -0.46
N PHE A 111 5.59 8.97 -1.16
CA PHE A 111 5.52 8.79 -2.61
C PHE A 111 6.27 9.87 -3.41
N SER A 112 6.41 11.07 -2.84
CA SER A 112 7.22 12.18 -3.35
C SER A 112 8.70 11.84 -3.57
N HIS A 113 9.19 10.76 -2.94
CA HIS A 113 10.56 10.28 -3.07
C HIS A 113 10.73 9.15 -4.11
N LEU A 114 9.66 8.67 -4.75
CA LEU A 114 9.75 7.65 -5.80
C LEU A 114 9.85 8.26 -7.20
N ASP A 115 10.56 7.57 -8.10
CA ASP A 115 10.75 8.00 -9.49
C ASP A 115 9.42 8.17 -10.26
N VAL A 116 9.38 9.15 -11.17
CA VAL A 116 9.11 8.88 -12.61
C VAL A 116 8.04 7.81 -12.90
N HIS A 117 8.58 6.61 -13.08
CA HIS A 117 7.84 5.39 -13.37
C HIS A 117 6.83 5.07 -12.25
N HIS A 118 7.31 4.84 -11.04
CA HIS A 118 6.52 4.48 -9.85
C HIS A 118 5.37 5.46 -9.57
N ALA A 119 5.55 6.76 -9.83
CA ALA A 119 4.49 7.75 -9.70
C ALA A 119 3.25 7.42 -10.57
N ARG A 120 3.43 6.82 -11.75
CA ARG A 120 2.34 6.35 -12.62
C ARG A 120 1.62 5.14 -12.02
N GLU A 121 2.34 4.21 -11.40
CA GLU A 121 1.74 3.05 -10.70
C GLU A 121 0.99 3.49 -9.45
N LEU A 122 1.55 4.42 -8.68
CA LEU A 122 0.90 5.01 -7.50
C LEU A 122 -0.35 5.81 -7.88
N TYR A 123 -0.36 6.50 -9.02
CA TYR A 123 -1.58 7.12 -9.56
C TYR A 123 -2.66 6.07 -9.90
N LYS A 124 -2.29 4.97 -10.58
CA LYS A 124 -3.23 3.85 -10.84
C LYS A 124 -3.75 3.23 -9.54
N MET A 125 -2.92 3.16 -8.51
CA MET A 125 -3.29 2.68 -7.17
C MET A 125 -4.29 3.64 -6.50
N LYS A 126 -4.07 4.96 -6.57
CA LYS A 126 -5.00 5.99 -6.10
C LYS A 126 -6.38 5.86 -6.75
N VAL A 127 -6.42 5.72 -8.08
CA VAL A 127 -7.67 5.53 -8.83
C VAL A 127 -8.36 4.22 -8.41
N SER A 128 -7.60 3.14 -8.22
CA SER A 128 -8.14 1.85 -7.74
C SER A 128 -8.74 1.95 -6.33
N LEU A 129 -8.10 2.70 -5.43
CA LEU A 129 -8.63 2.97 -4.08
C LEU A 129 -9.95 3.76 -4.11
N LEU A 130 -10.03 4.79 -4.96
CA LEU A 130 -11.25 5.59 -5.12
C LEU A 130 -12.39 4.76 -5.77
N ARG A 131 -12.06 3.90 -6.73
CA ARG A 131 -13.00 2.92 -7.30
C ARG A 131 -13.48 1.92 -6.26
N TYR A 132 -12.60 1.44 -5.39
CA TYR A 132 -12.96 0.54 -4.30
C TYR A 132 -13.97 1.19 -3.33
N TYR A 133 -13.77 2.45 -2.98
CA TYR A 133 -14.75 3.24 -2.21
C TYR A 133 -16.12 3.33 -2.93
N VAL A 134 -16.14 3.67 -4.22
CA VAL A 134 -17.40 3.81 -4.99
C VAL A 134 -18.14 2.48 -5.11
N VAL A 135 -17.44 1.38 -5.43
CA VAL A 135 -18.02 0.03 -5.45
C VAL A 135 -18.63 -0.32 -4.10
N TYR A 136 -17.90 -0.09 -3.00
CA TYR A 136 -18.36 -0.40 -1.65
C TYR A 136 -19.62 0.39 -1.26
N ALA A 137 -19.68 1.68 -1.61
CA ALA A 137 -20.84 2.52 -1.37
C ALA A 137 -22.08 2.08 -2.17
N ILE A 138 -21.90 1.65 -3.40
CA ILE A 138 -22.99 1.12 -4.25
C ILE A 138 -23.48 -0.24 -3.73
N GLN A 139 -22.57 -1.17 -3.41
CA GLN A 139 -22.90 -2.49 -2.83
C GLN A 139 -23.67 -2.36 -1.50
N SER A 140 -23.30 -1.37 -0.69
CA SER A 140 -23.94 -1.09 0.61
C SER A 140 -25.22 -0.26 0.50
N ASN A 141 -25.78 -0.10 -0.71
CA ASN A 141 -26.99 0.67 -1.03
C ASN A 141 -26.92 2.17 -0.68
N ARG A 142 -25.73 2.72 -0.39
CA ARG A 142 -25.49 4.15 -0.08
C ARG A 142 -25.07 4.92 -1.33
N ARG A 143 -25.87 4.82 -2.40
CA ARG A 143 -25.61 5.48 -3.69
C ARG A 143 -25.42 7.00 -3.55
N ASP A 144 -26.13 7.65 -2.62
CA ASP A 144 -26.02 9.09 -2.35
C ASP A 144 -24.57 9.52 -2.07
N LYS A 145 -23.82 8.72 -1.30
CA LYS A 145 -22.42 9.01 -0.95
C LYS A 145 -21.45 8.77 -2.12
N ALA A 146 -21.81 7.89 -3.06
CA ALA A 146 -21.09 7.74 -4.31
C ALA A 146 -21.36 8.94 -5.24
N ILE A 147 -22.61 9.41 -5.34
CA ILE A 147 -22.99 10.59 -6.13
C ILE A 147 -22.30 11.85 -5.58
N GLU A 148 -22.36 12.07 -4.27
CA GLU A 148 -21.70 13.21 -3.59
C GLU A 148 -20.19 13.22 -3.84
N PHE A 149 -19.52 12.07 -3.76
CA PHE A 149 -18.10 11.97 -4.13
C PHE A 149 -17.87 12.30 -5.61
N LEU A 150 -18.62 11.67 -6.52
CA LEU A 150 -18.44 11.84 -7.96
C LEU A 150 -18.68 13.29 -8.41
N ALA A 151 -19.68 13.98 -7.85
CA ALA A 151 -19.95 15.39 -8.11
C ALA A 151 -18.87 16.32 -7.55
N ASN A 152 -18.32 16.02 -6.37
CA ASN A 152 -17.18 16.78 -5.84
C ASN A 152 -15.89 16.54 -6.64
N TYR A 153 -15.70 15.31 -7.16
CA TYR A 153 -14.55 14.94 -7.98
C TYR A 153 -14.54 15.66 -9.33
N THR A 154 -15.69 15.81 -10.01
CA THR A 154 -15.79 16.58 -11.25
C THR A 154 -15.55 18.08 -11.05
N LEU A 155 -16.01 18.65 -9.94
CA LEU A 155 -15.74 20.07 -9.64
C LEU A 155 -14.24 20.32 -9.42
N GLN A 156 -13.53 19.41 -8.75
CA GLN A 156 -12.09 19.53 -8.55
C GLN A 156 -11.29 19.33 -9.86
N SER A 157 -11.67 18.36 -10.71
CA SER A 157 -11.02 18.20 -12.02
C SER A 157 -11.29 19.39 -12.95
N ALA A 158 -12.49 19.96 -12.95
CA ALA A 158 -12.85 21.15 -13.72
C ALA A 158 -12.13 22.42 -13.23
N SER A 159 -11.95 22.61 -11.92
CA SER A 159 -11.16 23.74 -11.39
C SER A 159 -9.67 23.66 -11.77
N SER A 160 -9.16 22.46 -12.04
CA SER A 160 -7.78 22.24 -12.46
C SER A 160 -7.54 22.56 -13.95
N SER A 161 -8.60 22.69 -14.75
CA SER A 161 -8.52 22.98 -16.20
C SER A 161 -8.93 24.41 -16.58
N SER A 162 -9.38 25.23 -15.62
CA SER A 162 -9.90 26.59 -15.86
C SER A 162 -8.90 27.73 -15.52
N SER A 163 -7.64 27.61 -15.95
CA SER A 163 -6.59 28.65 -15.79
C SER A 163 -6.15 29.31 -17.11
N SER A 164 -7.10 29.54 -18.03
CA SER A 164 -7.05 30.47 -19.18
C SER A 164 -8.46 30.45 -19.81
N THR A 165 -9.20 31.53 -20.07
CA THR A 165 -8.87 32.84 -20.66
C THR A 165 -9.91 33.92 -20.29
N SER A 166 -9.61 35.19 -20.53
CA SER A 166 -10.51 36.35 -20.30
C SER A 166 -11.78 36.36 -21.18
N PRO A 167 -12.85 37.09 -20.79
CA PRO A 167 -14.13 37.11 -21.50
C PRO A 167 -14.33 38.30 -22.47
N ALA A 168 -14.61 38.01 -23.75
CA ALA A 168 -15.30 38.83 -24.77
C ALA A 168 -15.26 38.06 -26.11
N SER A 169 -16.26 38.07 -27.02
CA SER A 169 -17.59 38.71 -27.02
C SER A 169 -18.46 38.15 -28.17
N SER A 170 -19.77 38.03 -27.92
CA SER A 170 -20.88 37.98 -28.92
C SER A 170 -21.10 36.72 -29.80
N PRO A 171 -22.33 36.48 -30.34
CA PRO A 171 -22.78 35.15 -30.77
C PRO A 171 -23.29 35.03 -32.23
N SER A 172 -23.14 33.86 -32.86
CA SER A 172 -24.01 33.43 -33.99
C SER A 172 -23.94 31.93 -34.35
N SER A 173 -25.10 31.26 -34.29
CA SER A 173 -25.59 30.15 -35.13
C SER A 173 -24.68 29.07 -35.75
N SER A 174 -24.99 27.82 -35.38
CA SER A 174 -25.04 26.59 -36.19
C SER A 174 -23.75 25.82 -36.56
N THR A 175 -23.92 24.49 -36.64
CA THR A 175 -22.96 23.46 -37.09
C THR A 175 -21.86 23.08 -36.10
N THR A 176 -22.10 21.98 -35.37
CA THR A 176 -21.07 21.16 -34.71
C THR A 176 -20.07 20.62 -35.76
N PRO A 177 -18.77 20.54 -35.41
CA PRO A 177 -18.30 19.40 -34.63
C PRO A 177 -17.40 19.75 -33.44
N PHE A 178 -17.36 18.80 -32.49
CA PHE A 178 -16.49 18.70 -31.30
C PHE A 178 -15.22 19.58 -31.26
N PRO A 179 -15.01 20.37 -30.19
CA PRO A 179 -13.69 20.91 -29.85
C PRO A 179 -12.68 19.78 -29.54
N PRO A 180 -11.38 20.02 -29.73
CA PRO A 180 -10.38 18.95 -29.79
C PRO A 180 -10.13 18.24 -28.47
N GLN A 181 -9.83 16.94 -28.58
CA GLN A 181 -9.58 16.07 -27.44
C GLN A 181 -8.23 16.37 -26.78
N ILE A 182 -8.27 16.99 -25.60
CA ILE A 182 -7.30 16.73 -24.51
C ILE A 182 -8.09 16.39 -23.25
N LEU A 183 -8.97 15.39 -23.36
CA LEU A 183 -9.42 14.66 -22.17
C LEU A 183 -8.21 13.85 -21.71
N THR A 184 -7.53 14.36 -20.69
CA THR A 184 -6.50 13.58 -20.00
C THR A 184 -7.09 12.22 -19.59
N GLU A 185 -6.30 11.15 -19.71
CA GLU A 185 -6.68 9.73 -19.60
C GLU A 185 -7.58 9.43 -18.36
N THR A 186 -7.41 10.25 -17.33
CA THR A 186 -8.15 10.31 -16.06
C THR A 186 -9.64 10.61 -16.24
N ASP A 187 -10.01 11.62 -17.01
CA ASP A 187 -11.38 12.13 -17.12
C ASP A 187 -12.24 11.17 -17.94
N ALA A 188 -11.71 10.63 -19.04
CA ALA A 188 -12.33 9.55 -19.79
C ALA A 188 -12.58 8.29 -18.93
N ALA A 189 -11.66 7.95 -18.03
CA ALA A 189 -11.75 6.79 -17.16
C ALA A 189 -12.77 6.93 -15.99
N TRP A 190 -13.15 8.16 -15.63
CA TRP A 190 -14.23 8.44 -14.66
C TRP A 190 -15.58 8.69 -15.34
N ARG A 191 -15.61 9.13 -16.61
CA ARG A 191 -16.86 9.38 -17.35
C ARG A 191 -17.82 8.19 -17.38
N GLN A 192 -17.30 6.98 -17.49
CA GLN A 192 -18.10 5.74 -17.42
C GLN A 192 -18.65 5.49 -16.00
N TRP A 193 -17.88 5.83 -14.97
CA TRP A 193 -18.24 5.64 -13.56
C TRP A 193 -19.34 6.61 -13.09
N PHE A 194 -19.58 7.73 -13.77
CA PHE A 194 -20.72 8.62 -13.47
C PHE A 194 -22.09 8.00 -13.78
N VAL A 195 -22.14 6.94 -14.60
CA VAL A 195 -23.40 6.24 -14.92
C VAL A 195 -23.81 5.27 -13.79
N LEU A 196 -22.84 4.78 -13.01
CA LEU A 196 -23.03 3.76 -11.97
C LEU A 196 -24.13 4.07 -10.93
N PRO A 197 -24.28 5.30 -10.39
CA PRO A 197 -25.31 5.56 -9.38
C PRO A 197 -26.74 5.58 -9.94
N HIS A 198 -26.89 5.76 -11.25
CA HIS A 198 -28.18 5.77 -11.94
C HIS A 198 -28.57 4.39 -12.50
N LEU A 199 -27.63 3.43 -12.51
CA LEU A 199 -27.89 2.06 -12.90
C LEU A 199 -28.62 1.31 -11.76
N PRO A 200 -29.78 0.67 -12.02
CA PRO A 200 -30.48 -0.10 -11.00
C PRO A 200 -29.68 -1.34 -10.56
N GLU A 201 -28.97 -1.97 -11.49
CA GLU A 201 -28.28 -3.25 -11.27
C GLU A 201 -26.85 -3.24 -11.86
N PRO A 202 -25.91 -2.47 -11.25
CA PRO A 202 -24.59 -2.19 -11.81
C PRO A 202 -23.67 -3.42 -11.89
N SER A 203 -24.01 -4.52 -11.21
CA SER A 203 -23.31 -5.81 -11.32
C SER A 203 -23.59 -6.54 -12.64
N ARG A 204 -24.66 -6.22 -13.39
CA ARG A 204 -24.99 -6.89 -14.66
C ARG A 204 -24.35 -6.25 -15.89
N ASP A 205 -23.74 -5.08 -15.74
CA ASP A 205 -23.01 -4.43 -16.82
C ASP A 205 -21.66 -5.16 -17.05
N PRO A 206 -21.37 -5.65 -18.27
CA PRO A 206 -20.10 -6.29 -18.60
C PRO A 206 -18.86 -5.45 -18.27
N GLN A 207 -18.96 -4.12 -18.29
CA GLN A 207 -17.85 -3.22 -18.00
C GLN A 207 -17.53 -3.11 -16.50
N PHE A 208 -18.53 -3.34 -15.63
CA PHE A 208 -18.40 -3.11 -14.19
C PHE A 208 -18.41 -4.38 -13.34
N HIS A 209 -18.97 -5.49 -13.84
CA HIS A 209 -19.07 -6.76 -13.09
C HIS A 209 -17.73 -7.21 -12.46
N VAL A 210 -16.59 -6.97 -13.13
CA VAL A 210 -15.26 -7.32 -12.58
C VAL A 210 -14.95 -6.55 -11.30
N PHE A 211 -15.28 -5.26 -11.23
CA PHE A 211 -15.03 -4.42 -10.05
C PHE A 211 -15.95 -4.76 -8.86
N PHE A 212 -17.15 -5.28 -9.12
CA PHE A 212 -18.07 -5.75 -8.09
C PHE A 212 -17.71 -7.14 -7.52
N SER A 213 -16.68 -7.81 -8.05
CA SER A 213 -16.21 -9.10 -7.54
C SER A 213 -15.32 -8.96 -6.30
N SER A 214 -15.47 -9.86 -5.33
CA SER A 214 -14.60 -9.90 -4.13
C SER A 214 -13.12 -10.11 -4.50
N SER A 215 -12.84 -10.91 -5.54
CA SER A 215 -11.48 -11.16 -6.03
C SER A 215 -10.78 -9.90 -6.52
N TRP A 216 -11.49 -8.94 -7.13
CA TRP A 216 -10.91 -7.64 -7.49
C TRP A 216 -10.54 -6.82 -6.24
N ALA A 217 -11.43 -6.77 -5.25
CA ALA A 217 -11.17 -6.06 -3.99
C ALA A 217 -9.97 -6.65 -3.22
N ASP A 218 -9.84 -7.97 -3.20
CA ASP A 218 -8.73 -8.66 -2.53
C ASP A 218 -7.42 -8.52 -3.32
N ALA A 219 -7.46 -8.58 -4.66
CA ALA A 219 -6.30 -8.28 -5.50
C ALA A 219 -5.80 -6.83 -5.32
N PHE A 220 -6.71 -5.86 -5.18
CA PHE A 220 -6.36 -4.48 -4.84
C PHE A 220 -5.69 -4.39 -3.45
N ARG A 221 -6.27 -5.01 -2.42
CA ARG A 221 -5.69 -5.03 -1.07
C ARG A 221 -4.28 -5.62 -1.04
N VAL A 222 -4.06 -6.76 -1.70
CA VAL A 222 -2.74 -7.39 -1.81
C VAL A 222 -1.75 -6.48 -2.54
N SER A 223 -2.19 -5.85 -3.64
CA SER A 223 -1.33 -4.94 -4.42
C SER A 223 -0.94 -3.69 -3.62
N PHE A 224 -1.89 -3.10 -2.86
CA PHE A 224 -1.63 -1.98 -1.97
C PHE A 224 -0.71 -2.37 -0.80
N ARG A 225 -0.93 -3.57 -0.21
CA ARG A 225 -0.06 -4.16 0.82
C ARG A 225 1.37 -4.26 0.31
N ASN A 226 1.58 -4.91 -0.83
CA ASN A 226 2.89 -5.13 -1.43
C ASN A 226 3.61 -3.81 -1.72
N VAL A 227 2.92 -2.81 -2.26
CA VAL A 227 3.51 -1.48 -2.52
C VAL A 227 3.95 -0.80 -1.22
N LEU A 228 3.10 -0.75 -0.20
CA LEU A 228 3.48 -0.17 1.10
C LEU A 228 4.63 -0.93 1.77
N THR A 229 4.58 -2.26 1.75
CA THR A 229 5.65 -3.13 2.28
C THR A 229 6.98 -2.83 1.60
N VAL A 230 7.03 -2.77 0.26
CA VAL A 230 8.25 -2.42 -0.49
C VAL A 230 8.73 -1.00 -0.16
N ILE A 231 7.81 -0.02 -0.09
CA ILE A 231 8.17 1.36 0.23
C ILE A 231 8.77 1.44 1.64
N PHE A 232 8.15 0.84 2.65
CA PHE A 232 8.67 0.84 4.02
C PHE A 232 10.02 0.12 4.12
N TYR A 233 10.21 -1.01 3.43
CA TYR A 233 11.50 -1.70 3.34
C TYR A 233 12.60 -0.90 2.61
N SER A 234 12.23 0.08 1.78
CA SER A 234 13.17 0.96 1.07
C SER A 234 13.55 2.22 1.85
N LEU A 235 12.89 2.50 2.99
CA LEU A 235 13.22 3.65 3.82
C LEU A 235 14.54 3.40 4.58
N PRO A 236 15.51 4.34 4.57
CA PRO A 236 16.73 4.20 5.35
C PRO A 236 16.42 4.27 6.85
N VAL A 237 16.87 3.28 7.61
CA VAL A 237 16.68 3.22 9.07
C VAL A 237 17.33 4.43 9.75
N PRO A 238 16.59 5.26 10.51
CA PRO A 238 17.17 6.38 11.24
C PRO A 238 18.20 5.93 12.27
N LYS A 239 19.30 6.68 12.42
CA LYS A 239 20.44 6.31 13.28
C LYS A 239 20.06 6.00 14.73
N LEU A 240 19.06 6.69 15.29
CA LEU A 240 18.59 6.45 16.66
C LEU A 240 18.06 5.01 16.86
N LEU A 241 17.31 4.49 15.87
CA LEU A 241 16.78 3.12 15.87
C LEU A 241 17.86 2.04 15.68
N SER A 242 19.05 2.42 15.21
CA SER A 242 20.21 1.52 15.10
C SER A 242 21.06 1.44 16.37
N MET A 243 20.73 2.21 17.42
CA MET A 243 21.50 2.17 18.67
C MET A 243 21.16 0.89 19.46
N PRO A 244 22.16 0.06 19.78
CA PRO A 244 21.93 -1.16 20.55
C PRO A 244 21.30 -0.83 21.91
N ALA A 245 20.61 -1.79 22.50
CA ALA A 245 20.17 -1.66 23.89
C ALA A 245 21.40 -1.46 24.78
N TYR A 246 21.27 -0.58 25.77
CA TYR A 246 22.35 -0.33 26.72
C TYR A 246 22.47 -1.55 27.63
N ASP A 247 23.39 -2.46 27.29
CA ASP A 247 23.62 -3.66 28.07
C ASP A 247 24.44 -3.30 29.31
N GLU A 248 23.81 -3.26 30.48
CA GLU A 248 24.47 -2.92 31.75
C GLU A 248 25.51 -3.99 32.17
N GLY A 249 25.54 -5.15 31.51
CA GLY A 249 26.47 -6.25 31.77
C GLY A 249 27.82 -6.17 31.03
N GLY A 250 28.46 -4.99 30.97
CA GLY A 250 29.59 -4.75 30.04
C GLY A 250 30.96 -4.35 30.62
N TRP A 251 31.04 -3.84 31.86
CA TRP A 251 32.31 -3.39 32.44
C TRP A 251 32.78 -4.30 33.58
N GLN A 252 33.36 -5.44 33.23
CA GLN A 252 34.38 -6.06 34.08
C GLN A 252 35.57 -5.09 34.14
N ILE A 253 35.59 -4.26 35.17
CA ILE A 253 36.72 -3.36 35.47
C ILE A 253 37.90 -4.28 35.81
N GLY A 254 38.83 -4.43 34.87
CA GLY A 254 40.09 -5.13 35.10
C GLY A 254 40.92 -4.34 36.12
N ILE A 255 41.03 -4.89 37.33
CA ILE A 255 41.89 -4.42 38.42
C ILE A 255 43.23 -5.15 38.33
#